data_AF-A0AAW0BAR3-F1
#
_entry.id   AF-A0AAW0BAR3-F1
#
_cell.length_a   1.000
_cell.length_b   1.000
_cell.length_c   1.000
_cell.angle_alpha   90.00
_cell.angle_beta   90.00
_cell.angle_gamma   90.00
#
_symmetry.space_group_name_H-M   'P 1'
#
loop_
_entity.id
_entity.type
_entity.pdbx_description
1 polymer ?
#
loop_
_entity_poly.entity_id
_entity_poly.type
_entity_poly.pdbx_seq_one_letter_code
_entity_poly.pdbx_strand_id
1 'polypeptide(L)'
;MHVVVGRLRQLSTSIKVGELHYMLSLIQLALNVDSLKAEAKLKHTSTSARKIALLYAPGVAVSTFKDWVTFGKRLIVVCGGATLYVLPIIAALGMRTDITRRETSEDDLLSLATALRRVQHGMWLPMVKRMMVPVYHMRASTGYINSLMLHRHIPVREGEAPKTESFGFADVAVSDRIFDSVQTHLPFLVARSDEWNATKAPLWTPLTDPELLRLPATVTIRTPLQFKTTPCPVNKKNRNEWTETERTKAEQAAVAASIDDLEAKLNDLHAGGEAKAGQYVKISNEILKGQALRIEDSTGQLLSFMFSVPEEYRKLLLDAIEHIYASMPGEFKDEDSRREFFQYLSCHYSWYARYAEKGQDASNAPPDELRKSGKGKVNVRQRKAYRSKDMRNGAEYTALVEAFTDFFELLRVALQHYLPEEYDELSVYVEHLPLDASSPCYPFGGFVLNLNASTWGHRDPLDKRLCLVVPFGPFVGGELCLHETGFCFDLRLGDVFIFPSCHITHFNLHFTGRRGTLVLHSDRQGDSWVKDYHGWSEHFVTHSTS
;
A
#
# COMPACT_ATOMS: atom_id res chain seq x y z
N MET A 1 -16.12 26.98 23.39
CA MET A 1 -15.05 28.01 23.49
C MET A 1 -14.28 27.92 24.81
N HIS A 2 -14.83 28.30 25.97
CA HIS A 2 -14.09 28.36 27.25
C HIS A 2 -13.30 27.08 27.61
N VAL A 3 -13.87 25.89 27.41
CA VAL A 3 -13.17 24.60 27.63
C VAL A 3 -11.90 24.47 26.78
N VAL A 4 -11.93 24.91 25.51
CA VAL A 4 -10.75 24.84 24.63
C VAL A 4 -9.73 25.89 25.04
N VAL A 5 -10.14 27.11 25.36
CA VAL A 5 -9.22 28.15 25.88
C VAL A 5 -8.56 27.71 27.21
N GLY A 6 -9.30 27.04 28.09
CA GLY A 6 -8.76 26.43 29.30
C GLY A 6 -7.77 25.30 29.00
N ARG A 7 -8.10 24.38 28.09
CA ARG A 7 -7.21 23.29 27.67
C ARG A 7 -5.97 23.77 26.90
N LEU A 8 -6.06 24.89 26.18
CA LEU A 8 -4.92 25.56 25.54
C LEU A 8 -4.01 26.24 26.59
N ARG A 9 -4.58 26.86 27.63
CA ARG A 9 -3.78 27.34 28.78
C ARG A 9 -3.09 26.20 29.54
N GLN A 10 -3.62 24.98 29.46
CA GLN A 10 -2.98 23.76 29.98
C GLN A 10 -1.93 23.14 29.05
N LEU A 11 -1.63 23.71 27.87
CA LEU A 11 -0.51 23.26 27.03
C LEU A 11 0.87 23.51 27.66
N SER A 12 0.96 24.25 28.77
CA SER A 12 2.16 24.34 29.61
C SER A 12 2.42 23.08 30.45
N THR A 13 1.62 22.02 30.31
CA THR A 13 1.82 20.71 30.96
C THR A 13 2.55 19.73 30.02
N SER A 14 3.54 19.03 30.55
CA SER A 14 4.51 18.23 29.78
C SER A 14 3.90 17.22 28.80
N ILE A 15 2.81 16.55 29.19
CA ILE A 15 2.19 15.50 28.38
C ILE A 15 1.64 16.06 27.05
N LYS A 16 1.00 17.23 27.06
CA LYS A 16 0.43 17.83 25.84
C LYS A 16 1.48 18.53 24.96
N VAL A 17 2.62 18.89 25.56
CA VAL A 17 3.81 19.33 24.81
C VAL A 17 4.37 18.18 23.96
N GLY A 18 4.52 16.98 24.54
CA GLY A 18 5.02 15.81 23.82
C GLY A 18 4.17 15.45 22.59
N GLU A 19 2.85 15.48 22.72
CA GLU A 19 1.89 15.27 21.62
C GLU A 19 2.06 16.29 20.47
N LEU A 20 2.30 17.57 20.80
CA LEU A 20 2.55 18.62 19.79
C LEU A 20 3.89 18.41 19.07
N HIS A 21 4.95 18.07 19.83
CA HIS A 21 6.26 17.77 19.26
C HIS A 21 6.22 16.56 18.33
N TYR A 22 5.54 15.49 18.74
CA TYR A 22 5.39 14.29 17.93
C TYR A 22 4.69 14.60 16.59
N MET A 23 3.59 15.37 16.59
CA MET A 23 2.93 15.79 15.35
C MET A 23 3.84 16.63 14.43
N LEU A 24 4.66 17.50 14.99
CA LEU A 24 5.61 18.30 14.22
C LEU A 24 6.73 17.46 13.61
N SER A 25 7.26 16.49 14.36
CA SER A 25 8.27 15.53 13.86
C SER A 25 7.74 14.71 12.69
N LEU A 26 6.46 14.29 12.72
CA LEU A 26 5.81 13.60 11.61
C LEU A 26 5.71 14.48 10.36
N ILE A 27 5.31 15.75 10.51
CA ILE A 27 5.28 16.72 9.40
C ILE A 27 6.69 16.94 8.84
N GLN A 28 7.68 17.12 9.71
CA GLN A 28 9.08 17.31 9.31
C GLN A 28 9.62 16.13 8.50
N LEU A 29 9.30 14.90 8.91
CA LEU A 29 9.67 13.69 8.19
C LEU A 29 9.04 13.65 6.79
N ALA A 30 7.73 13.91 6.69
CA ALA A 30 7.02 13.92 5.42
C ALA A 30 7.54 14.99 4.45
N LEU A 31 7.89 16.19 4.94
CA LEU A 31 8.53 17.24 4.14
C LEU A 31 9.90 16.84 3.60
N ASN A 32 10.73 16.18 4.41
CA ASN A 32 12.06 15.72 3.98
C ASN A 32 11.96 14.61 2.92
N VAL A 33 11.07 13.64 3.11
CA VAL A 33 10.85 12.55 2.14
C VAL A 33 10.32 13.08 0.81
N ASP A 34 9.38 14.04 0.85
CA ASP A 34 8.85 14.73 -0.33
C ASP A 34 9.94 15.50 -1.10
N SER A 35 10.77 16.25 -0.37
CA SER A 35 11.91 16.99 -0.93
C SER A 35 12.89 16.07 -1.67
N LEU A 36 13.26 14.95 -1.03
CA LEU A 36 14.24 14.00 -1.56
C LEU A 36 13.68 13.18 -2.74
N LYS A 37 12.36 12.86 -2.75
CA LYS A 37 11.66 12.31 -3.93
C LYS A 37 11.79 13.25 -5.13
N ALA A 38 11.56 14.55 -4.94
CA ALA A 38 11.66 15.55 -6.00
C ALA A 38 13.11 15.75 -6.49
N GLU A 39 14.11 15.74 -5.59
CA GLU A 39 15.52 15.86 -5.96
C GLU A 39 16.02 14.63 -6.76
N ALA A 40 15.64 13.42 -6.36
CA ALA A 40 15.93 12.19 -7.09
C ALA A 40 15.44 12.26 -8.55
N LYS A 41 14.22 12.78 -8.74
CA LYS A 41 13.58 13.00 -10.05
C LYS A 41 14.31 14.05 -10.90
N LEU A 42 14.73 15.18 -10.32
CA LEU A 42 15.50 16.22 -11.02
C LEU A 42 16.87 15.74 -11.49
N LYS A 43 17.53 14.86 -10.72
CA LYS A 43 18.85 14.30 -11.05
C LYS A 43 18.77 13.04 -11.93
N HIS A 44 17.57 12.69 -12.41
CA HIS A 44 17.30 11.46 -13.19
C HIS A 44 17.82 10.16 -12.55
N THR A 45 17.98 10.14 -11.22
CA THR A 45 18.47 8.95 -10.50
C THR A 45 17.31 8.05 -10.08
N SER A 46 17.49 6.73 -10.16
CA SER A 46 16.56 5.71 -9.61
C SER A 46 16.58 5.64 -8.07
N THR A 47 16.76 6.78 -7.41
CA THR A 47 16.85 6.92 -5.95
C THR A 47 15.44 6.86 -5.35
N SER A 48 14.88 5.66 -5.27
CA SER A 48 13.59 5.39 -4.62
C SER A 48 13.66 5.67 -3.10
N ALA A 49 12.50 5.67 -2.43
CA ALA A 49 12.41 5.95 -1.00
C ALA A 49 13.29 5.02 -0.13
N ARG A 50 13.70 3.86 -0.67
CA ARG A 50 14.69 2.92 -0.11
C ARG A 50 16.02 3.59 0.26
N LYS A 51 16.59 4.42 -0.61
CA LYS A 51 17.88 5.12 -0.32
C LYS A 51 17.71 6.23 0.72
N ILE A 52 16.52 6.81 0.83
CA ILE A 52 16.19 7.82 1.84
C ILE A 52 16.01 7.15 3.21
N ALA A 53 15.31 6.01 3.28
CA ALA A 53 15.12 5.27 4.53
C ALA A 53 16.44 4.81 5.18
N LEU A 54 17.41 4.40 4.35
CA LEU A 54 18.75 3.97 4.79
C LEU A 54 19.66 5.08 5.33
N LEU A 55 19.25 6.36 5.31
CA LEU A 55 20.09 7.51 5.69
C LEU A 55 19.72 8.17 7.03
N TYR A 56 18.60 7.80 7.66
CA TYR A 56 18.04 8.59 8.77
C TYR A 56 17.67 7.78 10.02
N ALA A 57 17.11 6.57 9.87
CA ALA A 57 16.72 5.71 10.99
C ALA A 57 16.66 4.19 10.68
N PRO A 58 17.72 3.57 10.13
CA PRO A 58 17.82 2.09 10.05
C PRO A 58 17.49 1.37 11.38
N GLY A 59 17.04 0.12 11.35
CA GLY A 59 16.49 -0.56 12.54
C GLY A 59 15.11 -0.07 13.01
N VAL A 60 14.60 1.07 12.49
CA VAL A 60 13.15 1.32 12.42
C VAL A 60 12.60 0.56 11.21
N ALA A 61 11.52 -0.20 11.40
CA ALA A 61 10.87 -0.91 10.31
C ALA A 61 10.34 0.03 9.22
N VAL A 62 10.43 -0.38 7.95
CA VAL A 62 10.06 0.46 6.80
C VAL A 62 8.54 0.67 6.74
N SER A 63 7.76 -0.29 7.24
CA SER A 63 6.33 -0.12 7.55
C SER A 63 6.09 1.08 8.49
N THR A 64 6.72 1.08 9.67
CA THR A 64 6.62 2.15 10.66
C THR A 64 7.06 3.52 10.12
N PHE A 65 8.16 3.57 9.37
CA PHE A 65 8.62 4.80 8.70
C PHE A 65 7.57 5.34 7.73
N LYS A 66 6.91 4.47 6.95
CA LYS A 66 5.86 4.86 5.98
C LYS A 66 4.57 5.29 6.66
N ASP A 67 4.19 4.67 7.77
CA ASP A 67 3.09 5.16 8.61
C ASP A 67 3.42 6.56 9.17
N TRP A 68 4.64 6.80 9.64
CA TRP A 68 5.05 8.14 10.10
C TRP A 68 5.00 9.20 8.99
N VAL A 69 5.46 8.88 7.77
CA VAL A 69 5.32 9.75 6.59
C VAL A 69 3.84 9.98 6.26
N THR A 70 3.01 8.93 6.27
CA THR A 70 1.56 9.00 6.00
C THR A 70 0.88 9.91 7.03
N PHE A 71 1.16 9.74 8.32
CA PHE A 71 0.65 10.59 9.40
C PHE A 71 1.10 12.04 9.23
N GLY A 72 2.36 12.24 8.82
CA GLY A 72 2.89 13.55 8.44
C GLY A 72 2.11 14.19 7.30
N LYS A 73 1.86 13.48 6.20
CA LYS A 73 1.07 13.99 5.04
C LYS A 73 -0.40 14.22 5.39
N ARG A 74 -1.02 13.40 6.24
CA ARG A 74 -2.36 13.63 6.81
C ARG A 74 -2.41 14.92 7.64
N LEU A 75 -1.42 15.15 8.49
CA LEU A 75 -1.29 16.39 9.28
C LEU A 75 -0.98 17.60 8.39
N ILE A 76 -0.17 17.45 7.34
CA ILE A 76 0.10 18.48 6.31
C ILE A 76 -1.20 18.92 5.63
N VAL A 77 -2.10 18.00 5.27
CA VAL A 77 -3.39 18.40 4.66
C VAL A 77 -4.28 19.19 5.62
N VAL A 78 -4.34 18.82 6.91
CA VAL A 78 -5.10 19.58 7.92
C VAL A 78 -4.46 20.94 8.21
N CYS A 79 -3.11 21.02 8.23
CA CYS A 79 -2.37 22.27 8.41
C CYS A 79 -2.40 23.17 7.17
N GLY A 80 -2.43 22.59 5.97
CA GLY A 80 -2.68 23.28 4.69
C GLY A 80 -4.13 23.75 4.60
N GLY A 81 -5.08 23.06 5.23
CA GLY A 81 -6.42 23.59 5.47
C GLY A 81 -6.40 24.85 6.33
N ALA A 82 -5.81 24.77 7.52
CA ALA A 82 -5.71 25.88 8.46
C ALA A 82 -4.29 26.47 8.53
N THR A 83 -3.56 26.23 9.61
CA THR A 83 -2.13 26.54 9.80
C THR A 83 -1.58 25.52 10.81
N LEU A 84 -0.28 25.54 11.07
CA LEU A 84 0.32 24.78 12.17
C LEU A 84 -0.35 25.04 13.54
N TYR A 85 -0.98 26.21 13.75
CA TYR A 85 -1.79 26.49 14.96
C TYR A 85 -3.07 25.63 15.08
N VAL A 86 -3.37 24.74 14.12
CA VAL A 86 -4.33 23.65 14.31
C VAL A 86 -3.78 22.55 15.24
N LEU A 87 -2.47 22.29 15.22
CA LEU A 87 -1.84 21.22 15.99
C LEU A 87 -1.97 21.40 17.53
N PRO A 88 -1.81 22.61 18.11
CA PRO A 88 -2.08 22.84 19.53
C PRO A 88 -3.55 22.61 19.90
N ILE A 89 -4.49 22.85 18.99
CA ILE A 89 -5.92 22.57 19.22
C ILE A 89 -6.15 21.05 19.20
N ILE A 90 -5.57 20.34 18.22
CA ILE A 90 -5.61 18.87 18.11
C ILE A 90 -5.03 18.22 19.38
N ALA A 91 -3.84 18.63 19.83
CA ALA A 91 -3.21 18.16 21.06
C ALA A 91 -4.02 18.52 22.32
N ALA A 92 -4.59 19.73 22.39
CA ALA A 92 -5.41 20.14 23.54
C ALA A 92 -6.71 19.34 23.66
N LEU A 93 -7.27 18.87 22.54
CA LEU A 93 -8.46 18.04 22.46
C LEU A 93 -8.18 16.53 22.58
N GLY A 94 -6.95 16.08 22.26
CA GLY A 94 -6.56 14.67 22.19
C GLY A 94 -6.75 14.03 20.80
N MET A 95 -7.13 14.82 19.80
CA MET A 95 -7.56 14.34 18.47
C MET A 95 -6.41 13.95 17.52
N ARG A 96 -5.16 13.87 18.00
CA ARG A 96 -4.04 13.43 17.16
C ARG A 96 -4.34 12.07 16.58
N THR A 97 -4.71 11.12 17.45
CA THR A 97 -5.01 9.75 17.06
C THR A 97 -6.05 9.72 15.96
N ASP A 98 -7.12 10.48 16.09
CA ASP A 98 -8.25 10.46 15.15
C ASP A 98 -7.82 10.94 13.76
N ILE A 99 -7.01 12.01 13.71
CA ILE A 99 -6.49 12.55 12.44
C ILE A 99 -5.42 11.63 11.83
N THR A 100 -4.53 11.02 12.62
CA THR A 100 -3.48 10.14 12.11
C THR A 100 -3.96 8.71 11.82
N ARG A 101 -5.02 8.23 12.51
CA ARG A 101 -5.61 6.89 12.36
C ARG A 101 -6.01 6.60 10.93
N ARG A 102 -5.91 5.32 10.54
CA ARG A 102 -6.30 4.88 9.20
C ARG A 102 -7.82 4.94 9.01
N GLU A 103 -8.62 4.86 10.08
CA GLU A 103 -10.09 4.91 10.03
C GLU A 103 -10.67 6.19 9.41
N THR A 104 -10.14 7.38 9.71
CA THR A 104 -10.61 8.63 9.10
C THR A 104 -10.18 8.69 7.63
N SER A 105 -11.12 8.88 6.71
CA SER A 105 -10.86 8.79 5.28
C SER A 105 -10.17 10.03 4.71
N GLU A 106 -9.56 9.88 3.54
CA GLU A 106 -8.95 11.00 2.81
C GLU A 106 -10.01 12.02 2.35
N ASP A 107 -11.26 11.59 2.16
CA ASP A 107 -12.39 12.49 1.84
C ASP A 107 -12.73 13.39 3.03
N ASP A 108 -12.73 12.84 4.25
CA ASP A 108 -13.03 13.59 5.48
C ASP A 108 -11.95 14.64 5.76
N LEU A 109 -10.67 14.26 5.61
CA LEU A 109 -9.53 15.18 5.75
C LEU A 109 -9.56 16.30 4.70
N LEU A 110 -9.84 15.97 3.43
CA LEU A 110 -9.92 16.96 2.35
C LEU A 110 -11.12 17.91 2.54
N SER A 111 -12.26 17.39 2.98
CA SER A 111 -13.46 18.18 3.29
C SER A 111 -13.21 19.15 4.44
N LEU A 112 -12.57 18.68 5.51
CA LEU A 112 -12.15 19.50 6.64
C LEU A 112 -11.14 20.58 6.20
N ALA A 113 -10.11 20.22 5.44
CA ALA A 113 -9.10 21.16 4.98
C ALA A 113 -9.67 22.24 4.06
N THR A 114 -10.54 21.86 3.12
CA THR A 114 -11.24 22.80 2.22
C THR A 114 -12.12 23.78 2.99
N ALA A 115 -12.85 23.30 4.01
CA ALA A 115 -13.67 24.14 4.87
C ALA A 115 -12.85 25.10 5.77
N LEU A 116 -11.60 24.74 6.10
CA LEU A 116 -10.67 25.59 6.86
C LEU A 116 -10.01 26.69 6.00
N ARG A 117 -9.96 26.53 4.67
CA ARG A 117 -9.50 27.58 3.73
C ARG A 117 -10.61 28.52 3.25
N ARG A 118 -11.75 27.96 2.81
CA ARG A 118 -12.97 28.72 2.43
C ARG A 118 -13.73 29.14 3.69
N VAL A 119 -13.16 30.05 4.48
CA VAL A 119 -13.71 30.60 5.74
C VAL A 119 -14.85 31.61 5.48
N GLN A 120 -15.80 31.24 4.63
CA GLN A 120 -16.97 32.05 4.32
C GLN A 120 -18.06 31.87 5.40
N HIS A 121 -19.14 32.65 5.32
CA HIS A 121 -20.15 32.75 6.39
C HIS A 121 -20.75 31.39 6.79
N GLY A 122 -20.40 30.90 7.98
CA GLY A 122 -20.83 29.61 8.49
C GLY A 122 -20.13 29.21 9.79
N MET A 123 -20.28 27.95 10.19
CA MET A 123 -19.83 27.40 11.48
C MET A 123 -18.31 27.54 11.72
N TRP A 124 -17.49 27.54 10.66
CA TRP A 124 -16.03 27.62 10.75
C TRP A 124 -15.50 29.05 10.96
N LEU A 125 -16.25 30.08 10.53
CA LEU A 125 -15.84 31.48 10.62
C LEU A 125 -15.61 31.95 12.08
N PRO A 126 -16.47 31.62 13.07
CA PRO A 126 -16.16 31.84 14.48
C PRO A 126 -14.94 31.06 14.97
N MET A 127 -14.70 29.83 14.48
CA MET A 127 -13.54 29.05 14.93
C MET A 127 -12.23 29.68 14.45
N VAL A 128 -12.14 30.05 13.16
CA VAL A 128 -10.95 30.71 12.63
C VAL A 128 -10.77 32.09 13.28
N LYS A 129 -11.77 32.99 13.21
CA LYS A 129 -11.62 34.37 13.72
C LYS A 129 -11.56 34.50 15.25
N ARG A 130 -12.09 33.54 16.04
CA ARG A 130 -12.11 33.64 17.52
C ARG A 130 -11.27 32.59 18.25
N MET A 131 -10.73 31.58 17.57
CA MET A 131 -9.81 30.60 18.17
C MET A 131 -8.48 30.54 17.42
N MET A 132 -8.48 30.36 16.10
CA MET A 132 -7.21 30.16 15.37
C MET A 132 -6.42 31.46 15.20
N VAL A 133 -7.05 32.55 14.74
CA VAL A 133 -6.41 33.87 14.60
C VAL A 133 -5.96 34.45 15.96
N PRO A 134 -6.73 34.35 17.06
CA PRO A 134 -6.24 34.78 18.38
C PRO A 134 -5.11 33.91 18.96
N VAL A 135 -5.05 32.61 18.64
CA VAL A 135 -3.90 31.75 19.00
C VAL A 135 -2.67 32.11 18.14
N TYR A 136 -2.87 32.37 16.85
CA TYR A 136 -1.87 32.91 15.91
C TYR A 136 -1.35 34.30 16.35
N HIS A 137 -2.19 35.11 17.02
CA HIS A 137 -1.80 36.40 17.61
C HIS A 137 -1.25 36.31 19.05
N MET A 138 -1.31 35.16 19.74
CA MET A 138 -0.67 34.96 21.06
C MET A 138 0.86 34.78 20.98
N ARG A 139 1.51 35.55 20.09
CA ARG A 139 2.97 35.65 19.96
C ARG A 139 3.68 35.99 21.27
N ALA A 140 3.01 36.74 22.15
CA ALA A 140 3.59 37.34 23.35
C ALA A 140 3.53 36.49 24.63
N SER A 141 2.82 35.34 24.65
CA SER A 141 2.53 34.62 25.92
C SER A 141 3.01 33.16 26.00
N THR A 142 3.28 32.50 24.87
CA THR A 142 3.78 31.11 24.84
C THR A 142 5.00 30.99 23.92
N GLY A 143 6.13 31.57 24.33
CA GLY A 143 7.37 31.60 23.53
C GLY A 143 7.85 30.22 23.03
N TYR A 144 7.59 29.16 23.80
CA TYR A 144 7.90 27.78 23.45
C TYR A 144 7.31 27.32 22.11
N ILE A 145 6.02 27.59 21.84
CA ILE A 145 5.38 27.14 20.59
C ILE A 145 5.97 27.88 19.38
N ASN A 146 6.37 29.13 19.56
CA ASN A 146 6.95 29.94 18.49
C ASN A 146 8.43 29.61 18.21
N SER A 147 9.11 28.80 19.06
CA SER A 147 10.42 28.22 18.73
C SER A 147 10.31 26.88 17.98
N LEU A 148 9.10 26.40 17.67
CA LEU A 148 8.87 25.15 16.96
C LEU A 148 8.78 25.40 15.45
N MET A 149 9.55 24.61 14.70
CA MET A 149 10.16 25.07 13.45
C MET A 149 10.33 23.90 12.47
N LEU A 150 9.89 24.09 11.22
CA LEU A 150 9.81 23.06 10.19
C LEU A 150 10.60 23.44 8.94
N HIS A 151 11.14 22.43 8.29
CA HIS A 151 12.14 22.56 7.22
C HIS A 151 11.75 21.76 6.00
N ARG A 152 12.15 22.27 4.83
CA ARG A 152 12.02 21.61 3.56
C ARG A 152 13.31 21.83 2.76
N HIS A 153 13.96 20.76 2.34
CA HIS A 153 15.02 20.90 1.36
C HIS A 153 14.39 21.33 0.03
N ILE A 154 14.87 22.41 -0.56
CA ILE A 154 14.49 22.76 -1.93
C ILE A 154 15.30 21.84 -2.85
N PRO A 155 14.65 21.06 -3.73
CA PRO A 155 15.36 20.25 -4.72
C PRO A 155 16.21 21.14 -5.62
N VAL A 156 17.49 20.77 -5.81
CA VAL A 156 18.44 21.50 -6.65
C VAL A 156 19.06 20.59 -7.71
N ARG A 157 19.48 21.17 -8.83
CA ARG A 157 20.13 20.42 -9.92
C ARG A 157 21.54 19.97 -9.53
N GLU A 158 22.10 19.06 -10.30
CA GLU A 158 23.50 18.67 -10.12
C GLU A 158 24.44 19.88 -10.34
N GLY A 159 25.41 20.06 -9.45
CA GLY A 159 26.29 21.24 -9.41
C GLY A 159 25.72 22.47 -8.69
N GLU A 160 24.44 22.52 -8.34
CA GLU A 160 23.87 23.60 -7.53
C GLU A 160 24.10 23.39 -6.02
N ALA A 161 24.31 24.49 -5.29
CA ALA A 161 24.44 24.46 -3.83
C ALA A 161 23.10 24.09 -3.14
N PRO A 162 23.11 23.26 -2.06
CA PRO A 162 21.90 22.91 -1.31
C PRO A 162 21.16 24.14 -0.80
N LYS A 163 19.84 24.12 -0.90
CA LYS A 163 18.93 25.17 -0.42
C LYS A 163 17.92 24.52 0.55
N THR A 164 17.69 25.14 1.69
CA THR A 164 16.69 24.66 2.67
C THR A 164 15.72 25.80 2.97
N GLU A 165 14.48 25.69 2.48
CA GLU A 165 13.42 26.55 2.98
C GLU A 165 12.98 26.07 4.36
N SER A 166 12.53 27.02 5.15
CA SER A 166 12.49 26.93 6.59
C SER A 166 11.30 27.80 7.03
N PHE A 167 10.34 27.26 7.78
CA PHE A 167 9.10 27.95 8.17
C PHE A 167 8.59 27.55 9.56
N GLY A 168 8.05 28.53 10.28
CA GLY A 168 7.46 28.35 11.61
C GLY A 168 5.97 28.63 11.61
N PHE A 169 5.33 28.40 12.75
CA PHE A 169 3.88 28.54 12.96
C PHE A 169 3.27 29.85 12.41
N ALA A 170 4.02 30.95 12.47
CA ALA A 170 3.56 32.27 12.04
C ALA A 170 3.51 32.47 10.50
N ASP A 171 4.38 31.82 9.72
CA ASP A 171 4.51 32.11 8.29
C ASP A 171 3.48 31.36 7.43
N VAL A 172 2.23 31.83 7.46
CA VAL A 172 1.12 31.21 6.71
C VAL A 172 1.39 31.13 5.21
N ALA A 173 1.95 32.19 4.62
CA ALA A 173 2.17 32.25 3.18
C ALA A 173 3.27 31.26 2.69
N VAL A 174 4.30 31.00 3.49
CA VAL A 174 5.27 29.93 3.19
C VAL A 174 4.68 28.57 3.55
N SER A 175 3.95 28.47 4.66
CA SER A 175 3.25 27.23 5.07
C SER A 175 2.27 26.75 3.99
N ASP A 176 1.50 27.64 3.37
CA ASP A 176 0.60 27.33 2.27
C ASP A 176 1.36 26.88 1.03
N ARG A 177 2.31 27.69 0.54
CA ARG A 177 3.10 27.34 -0.65
C ARG A 177 3.83 26.02 -0.47
N ILE A 178 4.35 25.73 0.73
CA ILE A 178 4.98 24.45 1.03
C ILE A 178 3.94 23.32 1.04
N PHE A 179 2.88 23.41 1.83
CA PHE A 179 1.90 22.32 1.96
C PHE A 179 1.13 22.03 0.65
N ASP A 180 0.83 23.05 -0.16
CA ASP A 180 0.19 22.90 -1.47
C ASP A 180 1.13 22.32 -2.56
N SER A 181 2.44 22.32 -2.31
CA SER A 181 3.44 21.72 -3.22
C SER A 181 4.11 20.47 -2.64
N VAL A 182 3.66 19.98 -1.48
CA VAL A 182 3.92 18.59 -1.05
C VAL A 182 3.06 17.67 -1.91
N GLN A 183 3.66 16.66 -2.53
CA GLN A 183 2.93 15.69 -3.34
C GLN A 183 2.02 14.87 -2.42
N THR A 184 0.75 15.24 -2.33
CA THR A 184 -0.24 14.59 -1.44
C THR A 184 -1.15 13.61 -2.18
N HIS A 185 -1.03 13.49 -3.50
CA HIS A 185 -1.88 12.63 -4.33
C HIS A 185 -3.40 12.85 -4.11
N LEU A 186 -3.77 14.06 -3.66
CA LEU A 186 -5.14 14.55 -3.52
C LEU A 186 -5.37 15.75 -4.45
N PRO A 187 -6.66 16.12 -4.69
CA PRO A 187 -6.99 17.35 -5.38
C PRO A 187 -6.42 18.58 -4.68
N PHE A 188 -6.13 19.64 -5.45
CA PHE A 188 -5.61 20.90 -4.91
C PHE A 188 -6.53 21.48 -3.83
N LEU A 189 -5.93 21.98 -2.73
CA LEU A 189 -6.62 22.87 -1.82
C LEU A 189 -6.84 24.22 -2.50
N VAL A 190 -8.09 24.68 -2.48
CA VAL A 190 -8.51 26.01 -2.93
C VAL A 190 -7.71 27.13 -2.24
N ALA A 191 -7.67 28.34 -2.80
CA ALA A 191 -6.95 29.46 -2.18
C ALA A 191 -7.48 29.79 -0.77
N ARG A 192 -6.57 30.22 0.11
CA ARG A 192 -6.88 30.70 1.47
C ARG A 192 -7.53 32.08 1.41
N SER A 193 -8.52 32.32 2.28
CA SER A 193 -9.17 33.63 2.45
C SER A 193 -8.29 34.63 3.22
N ASP A 194 -8.51 35.94 3.01
CA ASP A 194 -7.60 37.03 3.43
C ASP A 194 -7.35 37.12 4.95
N GLU A 195 -8.19 36.47 5.76
CA GLU A 195 -8.18 36.36 7.22
C GLU A 195 -6.84 36.04 7.92
N TRP A 196 -5.82 35.58 7.20
CA TRP A 196 -4.66 34.87 7.78
C TRP A 196 -3.29 35.57 7.63
N ASN A 197 -3.20 36.72 6.94
CA ASN A 197 -1.96 37.20 6.31
C ASN A 197 -0.92 37.98 7.18
N ALA A 198 -0.68 37.65 8.45
CA ALA A 198 0.09 38.53 9.37
C ALA A 198 1.48 38.05 9.90
N THR A 199 2.47 37.89 9.01
CA THR A 199 3.98 37.93 9.22
C THR A 199 4.74 36.69 9.79
N LYS A 200 6.10 36.64 9.75
CA LYS A 200 6.95 35.43 9.47
C LYS A 200 8.23 35.17 10.36
N ALA A 201 8.70 33.89 10.46
CA ALA A 201 10.05 33.22 10.71
C ALA A 201 11.15 33.80 11.72
N PRO A 202 12.26 33.12 12.22
CA PRO A 202 12.94 31.79 11.93
C PRO A 202 13.55 30.90 13.14
N LEU A 203 14.48 29.89 13.04
CA LEU A 203 14.44 28.43 12.58
C LEU A 203 15.66 27.45 13.02
N TRP A 204 15.41 26.12 13.26
CA TRP A 204 16.23 24.81 13.45
C TRP A 204 17.43 24.56 14.46
N THR A 205 18.14 23.38 14.63
CA THR A 205 18.49 22.11 13.84
C THR A 205 18.82 20.80 14.70
N PRO A 206 18.71 19.51 14.20
CA PRO A 206 19.06 18.22 14.92
C PRO A 206 19.87 17.05 14.16
N LEU A 207 19.78 15.73 14.55
CA LEU A 207 20.68 14.52 14.27
C LEU A 207 19.98 13.10 14.01
N THR A 208 20.71 11.95 13.80
CA THR A 208 20.24 10.59 13.26
C THR A 208 20.98 9.24 13.68
N ASP A 209 20.44 8.02 13.31
CA ASP A 209 21.08 6.69 12.89
C ASP A 209 21.18 5.32 13.73
N PRO A 210 20.55 4.16 13.28
CA PRO A 210 20.73 2.69 13.71
C PRO A 210 20.92 1.45 12.66
N GLU A 211 20.34 0.20 12.73
CA GLU A 211 20.65 -1.05 11.86
C GLU A 211 19.72 -2.38 11.88
N LEU A 212 19.89 -3.37 10.93
CA LEU A 212 19.75 -4.91 10.89
C LEU A 212 18.58 -5.80 10.28
N LEU A 213 18.89 -6.90 9.50
CA LEU A 213 18.19 -8.27 9.37
C LEU A 213 18.86 -9.35 8.41
N ARG A 214 18.31 -10.60 8.23
CA ARG A 214 18.88 -11.78 7.44
C ARG A 214 17.85 -12.62 6.62
N LEU A 215 18.27 -13.41 5.59
CA LEU A 215 17.42 -14.28 4.71
C LEU A 215 18.10 -15.59 4.18
N PRO A 216 17.33 -16.60 3.66
CA PRO A 216 17.81 -17.82 2.95
C PRO A 216 18.44 -17.62 1.55
N ALA A 217 18.89 -18.72 0.92
CA ALA A 217 19.52 -18.77 -0.41
C ALA A 217 18.63 -19.40 -1.50
N THR A 218 18.87 -19.06 -2.77
CA THR A 218 18.03 -19.43 -3.92
C THR A 218 18.67 -20.46 -4.86
N VAL A 219 17.87 -21.41 -5.35
CA VAL A 219 18.13 -22.27 -6.52
C VAL A 219 17.29 -21.78 -7.69
N THR A 220 17.86 -21.76 -8.90
CA THR A 220 17.12 -21.39 -10.12
C THR A 220 17.12 -22.55 -11.11
N ILE A 221 15.94 -22.97 -11.57
CA ILE A 221 15.77 -23.90 -12.69
C ILE A 221 15.30 -23.09 -13.90
N ARG A 222 15.98 -23.21 -15.04
CA ARG A 222 15.55 -22.60 -16.30
C ARG A 222 15.02 -23.67 -17.24
N THR A 223 13.74 -23.58 -17.58
CA THR A 223 13.07 -24.60 -18.39
C THR A 223 13.09 -24.24 -19.89
N PRO A 224 12.94 -25.21 -20.81
CA PRO A 224 12.84 -24.94 -22.25
C PRO A 224 11.59 -24.16 -22.71
N LEU A 225 10.66 -23.84 -21.80
CA LEU A 225 9.41 -23.14 -22.12
C LEU A 225 9.68 -21.78 -22.77
N GLN A 226 8.90 -21.42 -23.79
CA GLN A 226 8.86 -20.05 -24.34
C GLN A 226 7.54 -19.42 -23.94
N PHE A 227 7.51 -18.70 -22.82
CA PHE A 227 6.26 -18.23 -22.24
C PHE A 227 5.59 -17.18 -23.12
N LYS A 228 4.34 -17.46 -23.53
CA LYS A 228 3.57 -16.63 -24.47
C LYS A 228 2.20 -16.37 -23.86
N THR A 229 1.75 -15.12 -23.91
CA THR A 229 0.41 -14.75 -23.41
C THR A 229 -0.66 -15.25 -24.38
N THR A 230 -1.15 -16.45 -24.14
CA THR A 230 -2.31 -17.04 -24.82
C THR A 230 -3.62 -16.38 -24.35
N PRO A 231 -4.73 -16.49 -25.10
CA PRO A 231 -6.06 -16.24 -24.57
C PRO A 231 -6.34 -17.19 -23.38
N CYS A 232 -7.05 -16.71 -22.36
CA CYS A 232 -7.48 -17.58 -21.25
C CYS A 232 -8.44 -18.66 -21.80
N PRO A 233 -8.20 -19.96 -21.57
CA PRO A 233 -9.11 -21.02 -22.01
C PRO A 233 -10.45 -21.01 -21.26
N VAL A 234 -10.53 -20.27 -20.15
CA VAL A 234 -11.69 -20.26 -19.24
C VAL A 234 -12.53 -19.01 -19.39
N ASN A 235 -13.84 -19.23 -19.60
CA ASN A 235 -14.86 -18.19 -19.61
C ASN A 235 -16.06 -18.60 -18.74
N LYS A 236 -17.06 -17.72 -18.60
CA LYS A 236 -18.22 -17.95 -17.72
C LYS A 236 -19.08 -19.17 -18.08
N LYS A 237 -18.97 -19.74 -19.28
CA LYS A 237 -19.76 -20.90 -19.73
C LYS A 237 -19.08 -22.24 -19.43
N ASN A 238 -17.76 -22.36 -19.67
CA ASN A 238 -17.03 -23.63 -19.54
C ASN A 238 -16.29 -23.79 -18.21
N ARG A 239 -16.26 -22.76 -17.34
CA ARG A 239 -15.44 -22.71 -16.13
C ARG A 239 -15.43 -23.99 -15.30
N ASN A 240 -16.60 -24.50 -14.92
CA ASN A 240 -16.68 -25.59 -13.95
C ASN A 240 -16.18 -26.90 -14.57
N GLU A 241 -16.75 -27.29 -15.72
CA GLU A 241 -16.38 -28.46 -16.53
C GLU A 241 -14.88 -28.47 -16.90
N TRP A 242 -14.34 -27.33 -17.35
CA TRP A 242 -12.91 -27.18 -17.64
C TRP A 242 -12.06 -27.39 -16.39
N THR A 243 -12.46 -26.83 -15.24
CA THR A 243 -11.69 -26.96 -14.00
C THR A 243 -11.68 -28.40 -13.50
N GLU A 244 -12.80 -29.13 -13.53
CA GLU A 244 -12.81 -30.55 -13.12
C GLU A 244 -11.99 -31.44 -14.06
N THR A 245 -11.99 -31.10 -15.35
CA THR A 245 -11.14 -31.76 -16.35
C THR A 245 -9.65 -31.55 -16.06
N GLU A 246 -9.23 -30.33 -15.69
CA GLU A 246 -7.83 -30.03 -15.35
C GLU A 246 -7.45 -30.50 -13.94
N ARG A 247 -8.37 -30.51 -12.96
CA ARG A 247 -8.19 -31.13 -11.64
C ARG A 247 -7.86 -32.61 -11.77
N THR A 248 -8.65 -33.34 -12.55
CA THR A 248 -8.44 -34.77 -12.79
C THR A 248 -7.04 -35.07 -13.38
N LYS A 249 -6.52 -34.18 -14.24
CA LYS A 249 -5.17 -34.29 -14.81
C LYS A 249 -4.08 -33.93 -13.80
N ALA A 250 -4.27 -32.87 -13.02
CA ALA A 250 -3.30 -32.42 -12.02
C ALA A 250 -3.27 -33.30 -10.75
N GLU A 251 -4.35 -34.02 -10.42
CA GLU A 251 -4.36 -35.10 -9.42
C GLU A 251 -3.52 -36.32 -9.89
N GLN A 252 -3.33 -36.51 -11.20
CA GLN A 252 -2.50 -37.56 -11.80
C GLN A 252 -1.04 -37.13 -12.07
N ALA A 253 -0.65 -35.93 -11.63
CA ALA A 253 0.66 -35.34 -11.88
C ALA A 253 1.83 -36.17 -11.28
N ALA A 254 2.92 -36.31 -12.04
CA ALA A 254 4.12 -36.95 -11.53
C ALA A 254 4.79 -36.07 -10.47
N VAL A 255 4.98 -36.59 -9.26
CA VAL A 255 5.64 -35.87 -8.16
C VAL A 255 7.15 -35.81 -8.38
N ALA A 256 7.76 -34.65 -8.16
CA ALA A 256 9.21 -34.50 -8.11
C ALA A 256 9.78 -35.01 -6.77
N ALA A 257 10.87 -35.77 -6.83
CA ALA A 257 11.56 -36.38 -5.68
C ALA A 257 12.85 -35.65 -5.26
N SER A 258 13.43 -34.85 -6.17
CA SER A 258 14.57 -33.96 -5.91
C SER A 258 14.50 -32.72 -6.81
N ILE A 259 15.42 -31.77 -6.62
CA ILE A 259 15.59 -30.62 -7.52
C ILE A 259 16.03 -31.10 -8.91
N ASP A 260 16.97 -32.04 -8.99
CA ASP A 260 17.48 -32.58 -10.26
C ASP A 260 16.39 -33.35 -11.04
N ASP A 261 15.55 -34.10 -10.32
CA ASP A 261 14.39 -34.80 -10.88
C ASP A 261 13.26 -33.83 -11.28
N LEU A 262 13.09 -32.71 -10.55
CA LEU A 262 12.22 -31.62 -11.00
C LEU A 262 12.74 -31.00 -12.30
N GLU A 263 14.02 -30.66 -12.38
CA GLU A 263 14.63 -30.11 -13.60
C GLU A 263 14.52 -31.08 -14.78
N ALA A 264 14.80 -32.38 -14.58
CA ALA A 264 14.59 -33.40 -15.59
C ALA A 264 13.13 -33.49 -16.07
N LYS A 265 12.16 -33.48 -15.14
CA LYS A 265 10.72 -33.50 -15.46
C LYS A 265 10.25 -32.25 -16.17
N LEU A 266 10.75 -31.07 -15.80
CA LEU A 266 10.41 -29.81 -16.49
C LEU A 266 11.07 -29.70 -17.87
N ASN A 267 12.28 -30.23 -18.04
CA ASN A 267 12.93 -30.35 -19.34
C ASN A 267 12.14 -31.26 -20.30
N ASP A 268 11.63 -32.40 -19.83
CA ASP A 268 10.75 -33.25 -20.62
C ASP A 268 9.36 -32.60 -20.88
N LEU A 269 8.72 -32.05 -19.85
CA LEU A 269 7.40 -31.40 -19.95
C LEU A 269 7.39 -30.25 -20.97
N HIS A 270 8.49 -29.50 -21.07
CA HIS A 270 8.62 -28.31 -21.90
C HIS A 270 9.43 -28.52 -23.19
N ALA A 271 9.82 -29.77 -23.54
CA ALA A 271 10.77 -30.06 -24.62
C ALA A 271 10.42 -29.47 -26.00
N GLY A 272 9.15 -29.17 -26.27
CA GLY A 272 8.69 -28.52 -27.51
C GLY A 272 8.70 -26.98 -27.48
N GLY A 273 9.12 -26.34 -26.39
CA GLY A 273 8.97 -24.90 -26.15
C GLY A 273 7.60 -24.50 -25.58
N GLU A 274 6.72 -25.48 -25.34
CA GLU A 274 5.40 -25.37 -24.71
C GLU A 274 5.18 -26.55 -23.76
N ALA A 275 4.29 -26.41 -22.77
CA ALA A 275 3.94 -27.51 -21.87
C ALA A 275 3.07 -28.56 -22.58
N LYS A 276 3.47 -29.84 -22.49
CA LYS A 276 2.71 -30.97 -23.05
C LYS A 276 1.24 -30.92 -22.60
N ALA A 277 0.33 -30.85 -23.57
CA ALA A 277 -1.08 -30.53 -23.33
C ALA A 277 -1.74 -31.46 -22.29
N GLY A 278 -2.17 -30.87 -21.18
CA GLY A 278 -2.85 -31.59 -20.10
C GLY A 278 -1.94 -32.44 -19.20
N GLN A 279 -0.61 -32.30 -19.29
CA GLN A 279 0.33 -32.89 -18.34
C GLN A 279 0.72 -31.88 -17.26
N TYR A 280 0.97 -32.40 -16.05
CA TYR A 280 1.39 -31.60 -14.89
C TYR A 280 2.52 -32.30 -14.13
N VAL A 281 3.41 -31.51 -13.54
CA VAL A 281 4.43 -31.95 -12.57
C VAL A 281 4.07 -31.43 -11.19
N LYS A 282 4.02 -32.32 -10.20
CA LYS A 282 3.70 -31.96 -8.81
C LYS A 282 4.96 -31.65 -8.02
N ILE A 283 4.98 -30.48 -7.41
CA ILE A 283 6.15 -29.88 -6.74
C ILE A 283 5.83 -29.77 -5.26
N SER A 284 6.48 -30.60 -4.43
CA SER A 284 6.49 -30.47 -2.97
C SER A 284 7.66 -29.59 -2.55
N ASN A 285 7.43 -28.70 -1.59
CA ASN A 285 8.48 -27.89 -0.96
C ASN A 285 9.54 -28.75 -0.23
N GLU A 286 9.23 -30.00 0.13
CA GLU A 286 10.17 -30.92 0.80
C GLU A 286 11.46 -31.15 0.00
N ILE A 287 11.41 -31.08 -1.33
CA ILE A 287 12.58 -31.28 -2.20
C ILE A 287 13.60 -30.13 -2.08
N LEU A 288 13.17 -28.95 -1.60
CA LEU A 288 13.98 -27.73 -1.53
C LEU A 288 14.87 -27.64 -0.28
N LYS A 289 14.58 -28.43 0.77
CA LYS A 289 15.41 -28.54 1.98
C LYS A 289 15.76 -27.18 2.64
N GLY A 290 14.84 -26.20 2.55
CA GLY A 290 15.01 -24.84 3.11
C GLY A 290 15.61 -23.81 2.15
N GLN A 291 15.87 -24.15 0.89
CA GLN A 291 16.24 -23.20 -0.16
C GLN A 291 14.99 -22.56 -0.79
N ALA A 292 15.13 -21.37 -1.35
CA ALA A 292 14.13 -20.79 -2.24
C ALA A 292 14.26 -21.38 -3.66
N LEU A 293 13.16 -21.58 -4.37
CA LEU A 293 13.12 -22.01 -5.77
C LEU A 293 12.66 -20.87 -6.67
N ARG A 294 13.43 -20.59 -7.72
CA ARG A 294 13.03 -19.75 -8.85
C ARG A 294 12.90 -20.63 -10.10
N ILE A 295 11.77 -20.57 -10.79
CA ILE A 295 11.57 -21.24 -12.08
C ILE A 295 11.44 -20.19 -13.18
N GLU A 296 12.28 -20.31 -14.21
CA GLU A 296 12.32 -19.43 -15.36
C GLU A 296 11.91 -20.15 -16.66
N ASP A 297 11.41 -19.36 -17.61
CA ASP A 297 11.32 -19.74 -19.01
C ASP A 297 12.69 -19.63 -19.71
N SER A 298 12.79 -20.14 -20.94
CA SER A 298 14.03 -20.17 -21.72
C SER A 298 14.67 -18.79 -21.94
N THR A 299 13.90 -17.71 -21.92
CA THR A 299 14.40 -16.32 -22.03
C THR A 299 14.91 -15.77 -20.69
N GLY A 300 14.52 -16.39 -19.57
CA GLY A 300 14.77 -15.89 -18.22
C GLY A 300 13.56 -15.19 -17.59
N GLN A 301 12.38 -15.24 -18.22
CA GLN A 301 11.17 -14.69 -17.63
C GLN A 301 10.74 -15.54 -16.43
N LEU A 302 10.41 -14.88 -15.31
CA LEU A 302 9.90 -15.55 -14.11
C LEU A 302 8.56 -16.24 -14.38
N LEU A 303 8.52 -17.56 -14.20
CA LEU A 303 7.29 -18.36 -14.22
C LEU A 303 6.71 -18.51 -12.81
N SER A 304 7.57 -18.83 -11.84
CA SER A 304 7.21 -18.88 -10.43
C SER A 304 8.41 -18.72 -9.51
N PHE A 305 8.16 -18.24 -8.29
CA PHE A 305 9.11 -18.21 -7.19
C PHE A 305 8.47 -18.78 -5.92
N MET A 306 9.21 -19.55 -5.13
CA MET A 306 8.73 -20.16 -3.89
C MET A 306 9.80 -20.17 -2.81
N PHE A 307 9.42 -19.89 -1.55
CA PHE A 307 10.28 -20.12 -0.38
C PHE A 307 9.43 -20.37 0.87
N SER A 308 9.94 -21.13 1.84
CA SER A 308 9.37 -21.13 3.20
C SER A 308 9.89 -19.94 4.00
N VAL A 309 9.03 -19.33 4.81
CA VAL A 309 9.51 -18.46 5.91
C VAL A 309 10.21 -19.31 6.98
N PRO A 310 11.21 -18.77 7.70
CA PRO A 310 11.82 -19.45 8.85
C PRO A 310 10.81 -19.74 9.96
N GLU A 311 11.11 -20.71 10.83
CA GLU A 311 10.18 -21.24 11.84
C GLU A 311 9.68 -20.15 12.80
N GLU A 312 10.55 -19.22 13.21
CA GLU A 312 10.20 -18.09 14.05
C GLU A 312 9.15 -17.15 13.41
N TYR A 313 9.10 -17.07 12.07
CA TYR A 313 8.11 -16.32 11.32
C TYR A 313 6.85 -17.14 10.98
N ARG A 314 6.93 -18.49 10.96
CA ARG A 314 5.74 -19.35 10.89
C ARG A 314 4.86 -19.16 12.11
N LYS A 315 5.46 -18.91 13.29
CA LYS A 315 4.71 -18.57 14.49
C LYS A 315 3.90 -17.27 14.33
N LEU A 316 4.48 -16.22 13.75
CA LEU A 316 3.74 -14.96 13.50
C LEU A 316 2.52 -15.17 12.59
N LEU A 317 2.66 -16.04 11.59
CA LEU A 317 1.54 -16.46 10.74
C LEU A 317 0.47 -17.23 11.54
N LEU A 318 0.87 -18.11 12.47
CA LEU A 318 -0.07 -18.79 13.39
C LEU A 318 -0.80 -17.82 14.33
N ASP A 319 -0.07 -16.90 14.96
CA ASP A 319 -0.64 -15.89 15.86
C ASP A 319 -1.67 -14.99 15.11
N ALA A 320 -1.43 -14.71 13.81
CA ALA A 320 -2.40 -14.01 12.94
C ALA A 320 -3.62 -14.87 12.52
N ILE A 321 -3.47 -16.19 12.38
CA ILE A 321 -4.59 -17.11 12.10
C ILE A 321 -5.54 -17.20 13.29
N GLU A 322 -5.02 -17.23 14.52
CA GLU A 322 -5.85 -17.20 15.73
C GLU A 322 -6.65 -15.88 15.82
N HIS A 323 -6.08 -14.76 15.37
CA HIS A 323 -6.83 -13.50 15.24
C HIS A 323 -7.97 -13.60 14.21
N ILE A 324 -7.79 -14.33 13.09
CA ILE A 324 -8.83 -14.56 12.09
C ILE A 324 -9.96 -15.43 12.69
N TYR A 325 -9.66 -16.49 13.44
CA TYR A 325 -10.69 -17.28 14.13
C TYR A 325 -11.50 -16.46 15.13
N ALA A 326 -10.85 -15.55 15.86
CA ALA A 326 -11.51 -14.68 16.83
C ALA A 326 -12.37 -13.57 16.18
N SER A 327 -11.96 -13.05 15.03
CA SER A 327 -12.64 -11.94 14.33
C SER A 327 -13.72 -12.38 13.34
N MET A 328 -13.62 -13.59 12.77
CA MET A 328 -14.56 -14.13 11.78
C MET A 328 -15.18 -15.49 12.21
N PRO A 329 -15.87 -15.55 13.36
CA PRO A 329 -16.35 -16.79 13.96
C PRO A 329 -17.38 -17.49 13.05
N GLY A 330 -17.08 -18.75 12.67
CA GLY A 330 -17.94 -19.59 11.84
C GLY A 330 -17.70 -19.48 10.33
N GLU A 331 -16.93 -18.50 9.87
CA GLU A 331 -16.54 -18.40 8.46
C GLU A 331 -15.39 -19.37 8.12
N PHE A 332 -14.34 -19.39 8.95
CA PHE A 332 -13.22 -20.32 8.81
C PHE A 332 -13.44 -21.59 9.67
N LYS A 333 -13.93 -22.65 9.02
CA LYS A 333 -14.39 -23.92 9.64
C LYS A 333 -13.97 -25.13 8.79
N ASP A 334 -13.98 -26.33 9.35
CA ASP A 334 -13.63 -27.53 8.58
C ASP A 334 -14.68 -27.81 7.48
N GLU A 335 -14.22 -27.96 6.24
CA GLU A 335 -15.04 -28.08 5.01
C GLU A 335 -14.52 -29.22 4.11
N ASP A 336 -15.34 -29.66 3.15
CA ASP A 336 -14.89 -30.42 1.97
C ASP A 336 -15.32 -29.66 0.70
N SER A 337 -14.32 -29.23 -0.06
CA SER A 337 -14.54 -28.49 -1.31
C SER A 337 -15.16 -29.30 -2.45
N ARG A 338 -15.33 -30.63 -2.30
CA ARG A 338 -16.06 -31.49 -3.26
C ARG A 338 -17.58 -31.44 -3.08
N ARG A 339 -18.10 -30.83 -2.01
CA ARG A 339 -19.55 -30.77 -1.77
C ARG A 339 -20.28 -29.92 -2.81
N GLU A 340 -21.54 -30.26 -3.07
CA GLU A 340 -22.38 -29.49 -3.99
C GLU A 340 -22.53 -28.04 -3.51
N PHE A 341 -22.58 -27.11 -4.48
CA PHE A 341 -22.64 -25.66 -4.23
C PHE A 341 -21.56 -25.11 -3.27
N PHE A 342 -20.35 -25.68 -3.30
CA PHE A 342 -19.23 -25.15 -2.52
C PHE A 342 -18.95 -23.67 -2.84
N GLN A 343 -18.78 -22.88 -1.78
CA GLN A 343 -18.47 -21.45 -1.81
C GLN A 343 -17.52 -21.12 -0.66
N TYR A 344 -16.69 -20.10 -0.86
CA TYR A 344 -15.68 -19.64 0.10
C TYR A 344 -15.79 -18.12 0.30
N LEU A 345 -15.39 -17.62 1.47
CA LEU A 345 -15.40 -16.18 1.74
C LEU A 345 -14.12 -15.55 1.21
N SER A 346 -14.24 -14.38 0.57
CA SER A 346 -13.11 -13.58 0.07
C SER A 346 -13.29 -12.12 0.51
N CYS A 347 -12.41 -11.66 1.40
CA CYS A 347 -12.39 -10.29 1.91
C CYS A 347 -11.22 -9.53 1.28
N HIS A 348 -11.49 -8.43 0.58
CA HIS A 348 -10.45 -7.69 -0.15
C HIS A 348 -10.02 -6.45 0.62
N TYR A 349 -8.75 -6.35 1.01
CA TYR A 349 -8.18 -5.21 1.72
C TYR A 349 -7.14 -4.49 0.84
N SER A 350 -7.61 -3.94 -0.30
CA SER A 350 -6.75 -3.43 -1.37
C SER A 350 -7.07 -2.02 -1.84
N TRP A 351 -6.03 -1.28 -2.24
CA TRP A 351 -6.14 -0.02 -2.97
C TRP A 351 -6.38 -0.24 -4.46
N TYR A 352 -7.50 0.28 -4.95
CA TYR A 352 -7.96 0.14 -6.32
C TYR A 352 -7.86 1.44 -7.12
N ALA A 353 -7.40 1.31 -8.36
CA ALA A 353 -7.50 2.31 -9.43
C ALA A 353 -8.48 1.85 -10.53
N ARG A 354 -9.00 0.61 -10.44
CA ARG A 354 -9.88 0.00 -11.43
C ARG A 354 -11.23 0.71 -11.59
N TYR A 355 -11.65 0.83 -12.85
CA TYR A 355 -12.91 1.48 -13.26
C TYR A 355 -12.98 2.98 -12.91
N ALA A 356 -11.83 3.66 -12.81
CA ALA A 356 -11.79 5.10 -12.60
C ALA A 356 -12.53 5.88 -13.71
N GLU A 357 -13.20 6.97 -13.33
CA GLU A 357 -13.61 7.98 -14.32
C GLU A 357 -12.36 8.70 -14.81
N LYS A 358 -12.21 8.88 -16.12
CA LYS A 358 -11.09 9.62 -16.70
C LYS A 358 -11.36 11.13 -16.68
N GLY A 359 -10.32 11.91 -16.40
CA GLY A 359 -10.35 13.39 -16.41
C GLY A 359 -10.17 14.04 -17.77
N GLN A 360 -10.04 13.22 -18.83
CA GLN A 360 -9.96 13.69 -20.21
C GLN A 360 -11.15 14.60 -20.54
N ASP A 361 -10.84 15.78 -21.07
CA ASP A 361 -11.79 16.86 -21.41
C ASP A 361 -12.59 17.44 -20.22
N ALA A 362 -12.09 17.30 -18.99
CA ALA A 362 -12.63 18.00 -17.82
C ALA A 362 -12.29 19.51 -17.87
N SER A 363 -13.21 20.35 -17.40
CA SER A 363 -12.95 21.77 -17.15
C SER A 363 -12.33 21.98 -15.76
N ASN A 364 -11.49 23.00 -15.61
CA ASN A 364 -10.64 23.31 -14.44
C ASN A 364 -11.38 23.58 -13.10
N ALA A 365 -12.65 23.24 -12.97
CA ALA A 365 -13.37 23.25 -11.70
C ALA A 365 -12.85 22.15 -10.75
N PRO A 366 -13.07 22.27 -9.43
CA PRO A 366 -12.76 21.21 -8.47
C PRO A 366 -13.42 19.88 -8.85
N PRO A 367 -12.73 18.73 -8.75
CA PRO A 367 -13.30 17.45 -9.18
C PRO A 367 -14.63 17.13 -8.51
N ASP A 368 -14.84 17.45 -7.24
CA ASP A 368 -16.10 17.23 -6.51
C ASP A 368 -17.27 18.10 -7.00
N GLU A 369 -17.00 19.24 -7.63
CA GLU A 369 -18.00 20.12 -8.26
C GLU A 369 -18.41 19.59 -9.66
N LEU A 370 -17.53 18.88 -10.38
CA LEU A 370 -17.79 18.40 -11.76
C LEU A 370 -18.91 17.35 -11.88
N ARG A 371 -19.87 17.61 -12.79
CA ARG A 371 -21.00 16.73 -13.15
C ARG A 371 -20.95 16.39 -14.64
N LYS A 372 -21.21 15.13 -14.99
CA LYS A 372 -21.21 14.66 -16.38
C LYS A 372 -22.60 14.89 -16.99
N SER A 373 -22.67 15.60 -18.12
CA SER A 373 -23.95 15.91 -18.78
C SER A 373 -24.77 14.64 -19.04
N GLY A 374 -26.08 14.72 -18.82
CA GLY A 374 -27.00 13.59 -18.91
C GLY A 374 -26.92 12.54 -17.78
N LYS A 375 -26.01 12.66 -16.80
CA LYS A 375 -25.90 11.71 -15.67
C LYS A 375 -26.21 12.35 -14.31
N GLY A 376 -27.36 11.99 -13.74
CA GLY A 376 -27.81 12.48 -12.42
C GLY A 376 -27.02 11.97 -11.20
N LYS A 377 -26.10 11.00 -11.37
CA LYS A 377 -25.16 10.55 -10.34
C LYS A 377 -23.78 10.35 -10.96
N VAL A 378 -22.75 10.78 -10.23
CA VAL A 378 -21.33 10.59 -10.61
C VAL A 378 -20.56 10.11 -9.39
N ASN A 379 -19.71 9.09 -9.56
CA ASN A 379 -18.95 8.52 -8.44
C ASN A 379 -17.61 9.24 -8.27
N VAL A 380 -17.63 10.39 -7.59
CA VAL A 380 -16.44 11.25 -7.36
C VAL A 380 -15.27 10.47 -6.77
N ARG A 381 -15.53 9.43 -5.96
CA ARG A 381 -14.49 8.56 -5.36
C ARG A 381 -13.66 7.79 -6.37
N GLN A 382 -14.20 7.49 -7.55
CA GLN A 382 -13.49 6.84 -8.65
C GLN A 382 -12.71 7.83 -9.54
N ARG A 383 -12.41 9.04 -9.05
CA ARG A 383 -11.48 10.00 -9.69
C ARG A 383 -10.08 9.97 -9.05
N LYS A 384 -9.88 9.14 -8.03
CA LYS A 384 -8.59 8.82 -7.41
C LYS A 384 -8.49 7.31 -7.15
N ALA A 385 -7.28 6.82 -6.87
CA ALA A 385 -7.14 5.51 -6.25
C ALA A 385 -7.92 5.48 -4.91
N TYR A 386 -8.64 4.39 -4.65
CA TYR A 386 -9.62 4.29 -3.58
C TYR A 386 -9.52 2.95 -2.84
N ARG A 387 -9.82 2.96 -1.54
CA ARG A 387 -9.82 1.74 -0.71
C ARG A 387 -10.97 0.81 -1.09
N SER A 388 -10.79 -0.49 -0.87
CA SER A 388 -11.83 -1.51 -1.10
C SER A 388 -13.13 -1.27 -0.29
N LYS A 389 -14.15 -2.12 -0.51
CA LYS A 389 -15.33 -2.11 0.36
C LYS A 389 -14.94 -2.39 1.81
N ASP A 390 -14.07 -3.37 2.03
CA ASP A 390 -13.92 -4.07 3.29
C ASP A 390 -12.91 -3.36 4.22
N MET A 391 -11.95 -2.63 3.66
CA MET A 391 -11.12 -1.61 4.36
C MET A 391 -11.94 -0.49 5.04
N ARG A 392 -13.26 -0.42 4.80
CA ARG A 392 -14.15 0.53 5.49
C ARG A 392 -14.65 0.01 6.84
N ASN A 393 -14.52 -1.29 7.13
CA ASN A 393 -14.61 -1.76 8.52
C ASN A 393 -13.27 -1.49 9.21
N GLY A 394 -13.04 -0.23 9.59
CA GLY A 394 -11.73 0.25 10.05
C GLY A 394 -11.16 -0.53 11.23
N ALA A 395 -11.99 -1.02 12.15
CA ALA A 395 -11.54 -1.79 13.31
C ALA A 395 -11.02 -3.19 12.90
N GLU A 396 -11.77 -3.91 12.07
CA GLU A 396 -11.39 -5.24 11.53
C GLU A 396 -10.13 -5.14 10.66
N TYR A 397 -10.09 -4.17 9.75
CA TYR A 397 -8.93 -3.94 8.88
C TYR A 397 -7.67 -3.56 9.69
N THR A 398 -7.79 -2.65 10.67
CA THR A 398 -6.64 -2.28 11.53
C THR A 398 -6.16 -3.47 12.35
N ALA A 399 -7.06 -4.26 12.95
CA ALA A 399 -6.67 -5.42 13.76
C ALA A 399 -6.01 -6.54 12.93
N LEU A 400 -6.51 -6.83 11.72
CA LEU A 400 -5.85 -7.73 10.78
C LEU A 400 -4.48 -7.21 10.34
N VAL A 401 -4.34 -5.91 10.10
CA VAL A 401 -3.03 -5.30 9.76
C VAL A 401 -2.06 -5.42 10.93
N GLU A 402 -2.48 -5.11 12.16
CA GLU A 402 -1.65 -5.25 13.35
C GLU A 402 -1.17 -6.69 13.51
N ALA A 403 -2.07 -7.68 13.37
CA ALA A 403 -1.74 -9.10 13.43
C ALA A 403 -0.74 -9.56 12.34
N PHE A 404 -0.81 -8.99 11.12
CA PHE A 404 0.11 -9.34 10.02
C PHE A 404 1.34 -8.42 9.89
N THR A 405 1.53 -7.40 10.74
CA THR A 405 2.53 -6.33 10.50
C THR A 405 3.97 -6.85 10.34
N ASP A 406 4.45 -7.68 11.27
CA ASP A 406 5.82 -8.22 11.20
C ASP A 406 5.99 -9.24 10.06
N PHE A 407 4.92 -9.98 9.73
CA PHE A 407 4.90 -10.91 8.60
C PHE A 407 4.95 -10.16 7.26
N PHE A 408 4.24 -9.03 7.12
CA PHE A 408 4.35 -8.17 5.94
C PHE A 408 5.72 -7.51 5.81
N GLU A 409 6.37 -7.10 6.90
CA GLU A 409 7.74 -6.54 6.85
C GLU A 409 8.76 -7.62 6.46
N LEU A 410 8.61 -8.88 6.91
CA LEU A 410 9.38 -10.02 6.36
C LEU A 410 9.15 -10.17 4.85
N LEU A 411 7.89 -10.25 4.41
CA LEU A 411 7.56 -10.43 2.99
C LEU A 411 8.15 -9.30 2.15
N ARG A 412 8.10 -8.06 2.64
CA ARG A 412 8.73 -6.90 2.02
C ARG A 412 10.24 -7.08 1.88
N VAL A 413 10.93 -7.50 2.94
CA VAL A 413 12.39 -7.72 2.93
C VAL A 413 12.78 -8.88 2.00
N ALA A 414 12.02 -9.98 2.00
CA ALA A 414 12.23 -11.12 1.13
C ALA A 414 12.05 -10.76 -0.36
N LEU A 415 10.95 -10.09 -0.71
CA LEU A 415 10.71 -9.59 -2.08
C LEU A 415 11.81 -8.64 -2.53
N GLN A 416 12.23 -7.72 -1.66
CA GLN A 416 13.28 -6.73 -1.92
C GLN A 416 14.68 -7.34 -2.13
N HIS A 417 14.87 -8.60 -1.72
CA HIS A 417 16.10 -9.37 -1.90
C HIS A 417 16.04 -10.30 -3.12
N TYR A 418 14.98 -11.10 -3.24
CA TYR A 418 14.87 -12.14 -4.27
C TYR A 418 14.36 -11.63 -5.62
N LEU A 419 13.45 -10.65 -5.61
CA LEU A 419 12.77 -10.12 -6.79
C LEU A 419 12.89 -8.57 -6.83
N PRO A 420 14.10 -8.00 -6.83
CA PRO A 420 14.30 -6.56 -6.66
C PRO A 420 13.69 -5.74 -7.81
N GLU A 421 13.69 -6.25 -9.04
CA GLU A 421 13.10 -5.56 -10.20
C GLU A 421 11.56 -5.51 -10.09
N GLU A 422 10.92 -6.64 -9.76
CA GLU A 422 9.47 -6.65 -9.54
C GLU A 422 9.05 -5.90 -8.28
N TYR A 423 9.87 -5.93 -7.23
CA TYR A 423 9.66 -5.12 -6.03
C TYR A 423 9.61 -3.64 -6.36
N ASP A 424 10.59 -3.13 -7.11
CA ASP A 424 10.63 -1.73 -7.50
C ASP A 424 9.47 -1.40 -8.48
N GLU A 425 9.14 -2.25 -9.47
CA GLU A 425 8.00 -2.03 -10.40
C GLU A 425 6.63 -2.02 -9.71
N LEU A 426 6.38 -2.94 -8.77
CA LEU A 426 5.17 -2.98 -7.96
C LEU A 426 5.06 -1.74 -7.06
N SER A 427 6.19 -1.32 -6.48
CA SER A 427 6.24 -0.21 -5.54
C SER A 427 5.77 1.12 -6.12
N VAL A 428 5.97 1.36 -7.43
CA VAL A 428 5.64 2.64 -8.08
C VAL A 428 4.18 3.03 -7.85
N TYR A 429 3.24 2.09 -7.96
CA TYR A 429 1.81 2.36 -7.71
C TYR A 429 1.56 2.73 -6.23
N VAL A 430 2.19 2.00 -5.31
CA VAL A 430 2.02 2.20 -3.87
C VAL A 430 2.64 3.52 -3.39
N GLU A 431 3.79 3.92 -3.94
CA GLU A 431 4.41 5.22 -3.68
C GLU A 431 3.62 6.42 -4.24
N HIS A 432 2.59 6.17 -5.07
CA HIS A 432 1.69 7.18 -5.64
C HIS A 432 0.26 7.15 -5.05
N LEU A 433 0.01 6.40 -3.97
CA LEU A 433 -1.30 6.38 -3.33
C LEU A 433 -1.65 7.73 -2.66
N PRO A 434 -2.95 8.09 -2.55
CA PRO A 434 -3.42 9.25 -1.81
C PRO A 434 -2.75 9.40 -0.44
N LEU A 435 -2.20 10.59 -0.15
CA LEU A 435 -1.44 10.94 1.07
C LEU A 435 -0.15 10.14 1.30
N ASP A 436 0.45 9.57 0.25
CA ASP A 436 1.49 8.52 0.32
C ASP A 436 1.05 7.34 1.20
N ALA A 437 -0.25 7.04 1.23
CA ALA A 437 -0.81 6.06 2.17
C ALA A 437 -0.08 4.73 2.11
N SER A 438 0.53 4.37 3.23
CA SER A 438 1.20 3.09 3.43
C SER A 438 0.25 1.92 3.15
N SER A 439 0.53 1.16 2.09
CA SER A 439 0.07 -0.23 2.06
C SER A 439 0.80 -1.00 3.16
N PRO A 440 0.09 -1.74 4.02
CA PRO A 440 0.73 -2.57 5.05
C PRO A 440 1.59 -3.68 4.43
N CYS A 441 1.28 -4.10 3.20
CA CYS A 441 1.89 -5.21 2.48
C CYS A 441 2.76 -4.75 1.28
N TYR A 442 3.36 -3.57 1.38
CA TYR A 442 4.30 -3.01 0.40
C TYR A 442 5.33 -4.07 -0.04
N PRO A 443 5.63 -4.24 -1.35
CA PRO A 443 5.34 -3.35 -2.48
C PRO A 443 3.96 -3.57 -3.11
N PHE A 444 3.12 -4.45 -2.56
CA PHE A 444 1.78 -4.67 -3.07
C PHE A 444 0.80 -3.59 -2.59
N GLY A 445 -0.18 -3.24 -3.42
CA GLY A 445 -1.22 -2.25 -3.13
C GLY A 445 -2.33 -2.77 -2.21
N GLY A 446 -2.32 -4.05 -1.87
CA GLY A 446 -3.36 -4.66 -1.04
C GLY A 446 -3.17 -6.15 -0.82
N PHE A 447 -4.00 -6.68 0.08
CA PHE A 447 -4.11 -8.12 0.31
C PHE A 447 -5.57 -8.58 0.30
N VAL A 448 -5.78 -9.85 -0.04
CA VAL A 448 -7.07 -10.54 -0.01
C VAL A 448 -6.95 -11.72 0.94
N LEU A 449 -7.96 -11.89 1.79
CA LEU A 449 -8.08 -13.02 2.69
C LEU A 449 -9.18 -13.95 2.16
N ASN A 450 -8.81 -15.14 1.69
CA ASN A 450 -9.77 -16.15 1.26
C ASN A 450 -9.85 -17.26 2.32
N LEU A 451 -11.03 -17.49 2.88
CA LEU A 451 -11.27 -18.48 3.93
C LEU A 451 -12.01 -19.68 3.33
N ASN A 452 -11.46 -20.89 3.53
CA ASN A 452 -11.89 -22.14 2.90
C ASN A 452 -11.81 -22.10 1.36
N ALA A 453 -10.71 -21.56 0.83
CA ALA A 453 -10.54 -21.32 -0.60
C ALA A 453 -10.28 -22.59 -1.40
N SER A 454 -11.12 -22.87 -2.40
CA SER A 454 -10.75 -23.66 -3.59
C SER A 454 -11.23 -22.90 -4.82
N THR A 455 -10.29 -22.44 -5.64
CA THR A 455 -10.59 -21.60 -6.81
C THR A 455 -10.92 -22.42 -8.05
N TRP A 456 -11.91 -21.94 -8.80
CA TRP A 456 -12.20 -22.36 -10.16
C TRP A 456 -11.19 -21.77 -11.15
N GLY A 457 -11.05 -22.34 -12.34
CA GLY A 457 -10.19 -21.82 -13.42
C GLY A 457 -10.41 -20.34 -13.71
N HIS A 458 -9.35 -19.54 -13.53
CA HIS A 458 -9.34 -18.10 -13.80
C HIS A 458 -7.93 -17.55 -14.02
N ARG A 459 -7.88 -16.28 -14.42
CA ARG A 459 -6.73 -15.37 -14.36
C ARG A 459 -7.18 -14.09 -13.66
N ASP A 460 -6.23 -13.28 -13.20
CA ASP A 460 -6.50 -11.96 -12.64
C ASP A 460 -6.06 -10.85 -13.61
N PRO A 461 -6.80 -10.58 -14.71
CA PRO A 461 -6.38 -9.63 -15.74
C PRO A 461 -6.28 -8.17 -15.27
N LEU A 462 -6.74 -7.89 -14.04
CA LEU A 462 -6.66 -6.58 -13.38
C LEU A 462 -5.49 -6.48 -12.39
N ASP A 463 -4.69 -7.52 -12.21
CA ASP A 463 -3.53 -7.48 -11.32
C ASP A 463 -2.25 -7.09 -12.07
N LYS A 464 -1.36 -6.38 -11.39
CA LYS A 464 -0.12 -5.85 -11.95
C LYS A 464 1.01 -6.86 -11.82
N ARG A 465 1.37 -7.50 -12.94
CA ARG A 465 2.51 -8.42 -13.14
C ARG A 465 2.47 -9.67 -12.25
N LEU A 466 2.62 -9.53 -10.93
CA LEU A 466 2.72 -10.64 -9.97
C LEU A 466 1.56 -10.66 -8.96
N CYS A 467 1.31 -11.86 -8.46
CA CYS A 467 0.51 -12.17 -7.28
C CYS A 467 1.35 -13.03 -6.33
N LEU A 468 1.24 -12.80 -5.02
CA LEU A 468 1.89 -13.61 -3.97
C LEU A 468 0.81 -14.31 -3.15
N VAL A 469 0.98 -15.59 -2.87
CA VAL A 469 0.05 -16.46 -2.14
C VAL A 469 0.76 -17.13 -0.96
N VAL A 470 0.14 -17.09 0.22
CA VAL A 470 0.53 -17.84 1.41
C VAL A 470 -0.67 -18.64 1.91
N PRO A 471 -0.71 -19.97 1.79
CA PRO A 471 -1.78 -20.79 2.34
C PRO A 471 -1.61 -20.95 3.85
N PHE A 472 -2.73 -21.19 4.54
CA PHE A 472 -2.74 -21.31 5.99
C PHE A 472 -3.87 -22.18 6.53
N GLY A 473 -3.74 -22.57 7.80
CA GLY A 473 -4.68 -23.47 8.50
C GLY A 473 -4.40 -24.96 8.26
N PRO A 474 -5.07 -25.85 9.02
CA PRO A 474 -4.92 -27.30 8.89
C PRO A 474 -5.82 -27.86 7.77
N PHE A 475 -5.23 -28.25 6.65
CA PHE A 475 -5.95 -28.84 5.51
C PHE A 475 -5.13 -29.95 4.82
N VAL A 476 -5.79 -30.75 3.98
CA VAL A 476 -5.17 -31.75 3.09
C VAL A 476 -5.66 -31.49 1.65
N GLY A 477 -4.76 -31.58 0.68
CA GLY A 477 -5.03 -31.23 -0.73
C GLY A 477 -5.12 -29.72 -0.95
N GLY A 478 -5.81 -29.29 -2.01
CA GLY A 478 -5.91 -27.86 -2.35
C GLY A 478 -4.64 -27.27 -2.93
N GLU A 479 -3.85 -28.08 -3.63
CA GLU A 479 -2.67 -27.67 -4.39
C GLU A 479 -3.00 -26.52 -5.35
N LEU A 480 -2.02 -25.68 -5.66
CA LEU A 480 -2.16 -24.58 -6.63
C LEU A 480 -1.66 -25.03 -8.00
N CYS A 481 -2.56 -25.10 -8.97
CA CYS A 481 -2.25 -25.54 -10.33
C CYS A 481 -2.10 -24.34 -11.26
N LEU A 482 -1.02 -24.32 -12.06
CA LEU A 482 -0.73 -23.34 -13.10
C LEU A 482 -0.78 -24.02 -14.47
N HIS A 483 -1.76 -23.66 -15.29
CA HIS A 483 -2.10 -24.42 -16.50
C HIS A 483 -1.08 -24.30 -17.62
N GLU A 484 -0.70 -23.07 -18.01
CA GLU A 484 0.19 -22.82 -19.16
C GLU A 484 1.64 -23.29 -18.92
N THR A 485 2.00 -23.63 -17.67
CA THR A 485 3.31 -24.16 -17.29
C THR A 485 3.23 -25.61 -16.80
N GLY A 486 2.04 -26.22 -16.70
CA GLY A 486 1.86 -27.55 -16.14
C GLY A 486 2.39 -27.73 -14.70
N PHE A 487 2.42 -26.68 -13.87
CA PHE A 487 2.91 -26.80 -12.49
C PHE A 487 1.76 -27.11 -11.52
N CYS A 488 1.99 -27.95 -10.52
CA CYS A 488 1.05 -28.24 -9.44
C CYS A 488 1.79 -28.18 -8.08
N PHE A 489 1.59 -27.13 -7.29
CA PHE A 489 2.34 -26.91 -6.05
C PHE A 489 1.59 -27.38 -4.81
N ASP A 490 2.21 -28.28 -4.05
CA ASP A 490 1.82 -28.67 -2.69
C ASP A 490 2.34 -27.62 -1.69
N LEU A 491 1.64 -26.48 -1.63
CA LEU A 491 1.99 -25.34 -0.78
C LEU A 491 1.44 -25.53 0.64
N ARG A 492 2.31 -25.44 1.64
CA ARG A 492 1.98 -25.70 3.05
C ARG A 492 2.06 -24.44 3.91
N LEU A 493 1.68 -24.55 5.18
CA LEU A 493 1.72 -23.42 6.13
C LEU A 493 3.12 -22.78 6.19
N GLY A 494 3.18 -21.48 5.91
CA GLY A 494 4.44 -20.72 5.89
C GLY A 494 5.22 -20.80 4.58
N ASP A 495 4.70 -21.46 3.55
CA ASP A 495 5.23 -21.36 2.20
C ASP A 495 4.69 -20.11 1.50
N VAL A 496 5.59 -19.38 0.85
CA VAL A 496 5.30 -18.15 0.11
C VAL A 496 5.52 -18.44 -1.36
N PHE A 497 4.46 -18.34 -2.15
CA PHE A 497 4.46 -18.62 -3.57
C PHE A 497 4.17 -17.36 -4.39
N ILE A 498 4.85 -17.14 -5.51
CA ILE A 498 4.75 -15.93 -6.33
C ILE A 498 4.71 -16.32 -7.80
N PHE A 499 3.75 -15.79 -8.56
CA PHE A 499 3.57 -16.09 -9.99
C PHE A 499 2.79 -14.97 -10.71
N PRO A 500 2.86 -14.89 -12.06
CA PRO A 500 2.14 -13.88 -12.83
C PRO A 500 0.67 -14.24 -13.09
N SER A 501 -0.20 -14.08 -12.08
CA SER A 501 -1.64 -14.40 -12.11
C SER A 501 -2.45 -13.72 -13.24
N CYS A 502 -1.99 -12.58 -13.74
CA CYS A 502 -2.62 -11.88 -14.86
C CYS A 502 -2.33 -12.54 -16.22
N HIS A 503 -1.30 -13.40 -16.32
CA HIS A 503 -0.92 -14.13 -17.52
C HIS A 503 -1.17 -15.64 -17.43
N ILE A 504 -1.11 -16.24 -16.23
CA ILE A 504 -1.24 -17.69 -16.01
C ILE A 504 -2.64 -18.03 -15.47
N THR A 505 -3.32 -18.94 -16.17
CA THR A 505 -4.58 -19.55 -15.74
C THR A 505 -4.33 -20.52 -14.60
N HIS A 506 -5.03 -20.31 -13.50
CA HIS A 506 -4.82 -21.08 -12.28
C HIS A 506 -6.13 -21.45 -11.59
N PHE A 507 -6.04 -22.50 -10.78
CA PHE A 507 -7.13 -23.10 -10.01
C PHE A 507 -6.54 -23.84 -8.81
N ASN A 508 -7.40 -24.27 -7.88
CA ASN A 508 -6.98 -25.21 -6.85
C ASN A 508 -7.56 -26.60 -7.10
N LEU A 509 -6.79 -27.62 -6.70
CA LEU A 509 -7.37 -28.94 -6.43
C LEU A 509 -8.38 -28.86 -5.27
N HIS A 510 -9.07 -29.96 -5.03
CA HIS A 510 -9.96 -30.07 -3.88
C HIS A 510 -9.16 -30.28 -2.59
N PHE A 511 -9.57 -29.58 -1.53
CA PHE A 511 -9.09 -29.76 -0.17
C PHE A 511 -10.20 -30.27 0.76
N THR A 512 -9.77 -30.82 1.90
CA THR A 512 -10.56 -31.02 3.12
C THR A 512 -9.91 -30.36 4.33
N GLY A 513 -10.70 -29.93 5.33
CA GLY A 513 -10.23 -29.23 6.53
C GLY A 513 -10.42 -27.71 6.44
N ARG A 514 -9.49 -26.94 7.03
CA ARG A 514 -9.50 -25.46 7.07
C ARG A 514 -8.38 -24.88 6.22
N ARG A 515 -8.69 -24.58 4.96
CA ARG A 515 -7.74 -24.01 3.98
C ARG A 515 -7.96 -22.51 3.76
N GLY A 516 -7.17 -21.69 4.43
CA GLY A 516 -7.09 -20.25 4.15
C GLY A 516 -6.01 -19.93 3.11
N THR A 517 -6.12 -18.78 2.45
CA THR A 517 -5.01 -18.16 1.71
C THR A 517 -4.97 -16.65 1.96
N LEU A 518 -3.79 -16.14 2.29
CA LEU A 518 -3.46 -14.72 2.24
C LEU A 518 -2.85 -14.45 0.86
N VAL A 519 -3.39 -13.48 0.14
CA VAL A 519 -2.98 -13.17 -1.24
C VAL A 519 -2.60 -11.70 -1.33
N LEU A 520 -1.39 -11.36 -1.75
CA LEU A 520 -0.94 -9.97 -1.92
C LEU A 520 -0.90 -9.63 -3.42
N HIS A 521 -1.45 -8.46 -3.78
CA HIS A 521 -1.57 -8.03 -5.18
C HIS A 521 -1.59 -6.50 -5.35
N SER A 522 -1.37 -6.03 -6.58
CA SER A 522 -1.44 -4.62 -6.98
C SER A 522 -2.37 -4.45 -8.16
N ASP A 523 -3.12 -3.35 -8.22
CA ASP A 523 -4.09 -3.10 -9.28
C ASP A 523 -3.43 -2.54 -10.56
N ARG A 524 -3.57 -3.24 -11.68
CA ARG A 524 -2.95 -2.89 -12.97
C ARG A 524 -3.39 -1.54 -13.52
N GLN A 525 -4.61 -1.10 -13.20
CA GLN A 525 -5.04 0.25 -13.60
C GLN A 525 -4.27 1.35 -12.85
N GLY A 526 -3.52 1.00 -11.79
CA GLY A 526 -2.58 1.86 -11.09
C GLY A 526 -1.49 2.47 -11.98
N ASP A 527 -1.13 1.83 -13.09
CA ASP A 527 -0.16 2.41 -14.04
C ASP A 527 -0.72 3.67 -14.73
N SER A 528 -2.03 3.74 -14.96
CA SER A 528 -2.70 4.96 -15.46
C SER A 528 -2.89 6.01 -14.36
N TRP A 529 -2.99 5.60 -13.10
CA TRP A 529 -2.97 6.52 -11.96
C TRP A 529 -1.60 7.19 -11.81
N VAL A 530 -0.52 6.40 -11.82
CA VAL A 530 0.88 6.86 -11.79
C VAL A 530 1.19 7.80 -12.96
N LYS A 531 0.77 7.46 -14.18
CA LYS A 531 1.12 8.20 -15.40
C LYS A 531 0.54 9.63 -15.43
N ASP A 532 -0.77 9.75 -15.26
CA ASP A 532 -1.52 10.98 -15.53
C ASP A 532 -2.73 11.16 -14.61
N TYR A 533 -2.78 10.43 -13.48
CA TYR A 533 -3.90 10.43 -12.55
C TYR A 533 -5.22 10.06 -13.26
N HIS A 534 -5.19 9.14 -14.24
CA HIS A 534 -6.29 8.83 -15.17
C HIS A 534 -6.73 10.03 -16.04
N GLY A 535 -5.80 10.90 -16.42
CA GLY A 535 -6.05 12.16 -17.10
C GLY A 535 -6.62 13.26 -16.18
N TRP A 536 -6.50 13.14 -14.85
CA TRP A 536 -6.87 14.20 -13.91
C TRP A 536 -5.68 15.06 -13.45
N SER A 537 -4.48 14.92 -14.04
CA SER A 537 -3.24 15.57 -13.58
C SER A 537 -3.33 17.08 -13.33
N GLU A 538 -4.15 17.82 -14.09
CA GLU A 538 -4.39 19.27 -13.91
C GLU A 538 -5.21 19.62 -12.65
N HIS A 539 -5.78 18.63 -11.96
CA HIS A 539 -6.61 18.79 -10.76
C HIS A 539 -5.95 18.26 -9.47
N PHE A 540 -4.80 17.60 -9.56
CA PHE A 540 -4.10 16.97 -8.44
C PHE A 540 -2.74 17.64 -8.18
N VAL A 541 -2.30 17.65 -6.92
CA VAL A 541 -0.93 18.11 -6.59
C VAL A 541 0.08 17.10 -7.14
N THR A 542 0.66 17.41 -8.31
CA THR A 542 1.68 16.59 -8.99
C THR A 542 3.03 17.32 -9.02
N HIS A 543 4.14 16.58 -8.98
CA HIS A 543 5.47 17.13 -9.24
C HIS A 543 5.71 17.30 -10.76
N SER A 544 5.03 18.28 -11.36
CA SER A 544 5.10 18.58 -12.81
C SER A 544 5.24 20.09 -13.08
N THR A 545 6.46 20.49 -13.43
CA THR A 545 6.79 21.68 -14.25
C THR A 545 6.16 23.03 -13.92
N SER A 546 6.86 23.79 -13.07
CA SER A 546 7.33 25.13 -13.42
C SER A 546 8.82 25.23 -13.10
#